data_AF-A0A1H9ZY23-F1
#
_entry.id   AF-A0A1H9ZY23-F1
#
_cell.length_a   1.000
_cell.length_b   1.000
_cell.length_c   1.000
_cell.angle_alpha   90.00
_cell.angle_beta   90.00
_cell.angle_gamma   90.00
#
_symmetry.space_group_name_H-M   'P 1'
#
loop_
_entity.id
_entity.type
_entity.pdbx_description
1 polymer ?
#
loop_
_entity_poly.entity_id
_entity_poly.type
_entity_poly.pdbx_seq_one_letter_code
_entity_poly.pdbx_strand_id
1 'polypeptide(L)' 'MLSKIPIDLSKVAAEDINKEILRTAVIAELDAISLYEQMASLTDNNEVKQVLLDVAKEEKTHVGEFQTLLLKEDDQ' A
#
# COMPACT_ATOMS: atom_id res chain seq x y z
N MET A 1 5.13 -7.01 -5.66
CA MET A 1 6.06 -6.68 -4.55
C MET A 1 7.03 -5.59 -4.97
N LEU A 2 6.79 -4.38 -4.47
CA LEU A 2 7.71 -3.25 -4.54
C LEU A 2 9.02 -3.61 -3.84
N SER A 3 10.03 -3.98 -4.63
CA SER A 3 11.39 -4.21 -4.13
C SER A 3 12.19 -2.90 -4.00
N LYS A 4 11.70 -1.82 -4.61
CA LYS A 4 12.28 -0.47 -4.63
C LYS A 4 11.16 0.55 -4.79
N ILE A 5 11.37 1.77 -4.32
CA ILE A 5 10.47 2.91 -4.59
C ILE A 5 10.41 3.09 -6.12
N PRO A 6 9.21 3.18 -6.73
CA PRO A 6 9.06 3.17 -8.19
C PRO A 6 9.36 4.54 -8.83
N ILE A 7 9.73 5.53 -8.02
CA ILE A 7 10.02 6.90 -8.40
C ILE A 7 11.37 7.34 -7.85
N ASP A 8 12.03 8.23 -8.58
CA ASP A 8 13.27 8.87 -8.14
C ASP A 8 12.92 10.15 -7.37
N LEU A 9 12.82 10.04 -6.04
CA LEU A 9 12.47 11.16 -5.16
C LEU A 9 13.43 12.35 -5.27
N SER A 10 14.66 12.15 -5.78
CA SER A 10 15.62 13.25 -5.99
C SER A 10 15.22 14.18 -7.14
N LYS A 11 14.30 13.74 -8.01
CA LYS A 11 13.78 14.51 -9.16
C LYS A 11 12.40 15.10 -8.92
N VAL A 12 11.83 14.90 -7.75
CA VAL A 12 10.53 15.45 -7.35
C VAL A 12 10.75 16.87 -6.80
N ALA A 13 9.84 17.79 -7.12
CA ALA A 13 9.86 19.12 -6.53
C ALA A 13 9.73 19.02 -5.01
N ALA A 14 10.46 19.86 -4.26
CA ALA A 14 10.46 19.78 -2.79
C ALA A 14 9.06 19.93 -2.18
N GLU A 15 8.18 20.70 -2.82
CA GLU A 15 6.78 20.89 -2.45
C GLU A 15 5.89 19.65 -2.64
N ASP A 16 6.28 18.71 -3.50
CA ASP A 16 5.50 17.50 -3.79
C ASP A 16 6.06 16.24 -3.14
N ILE A 17 7.20 16.33 -2.43
CA ILE A 17 7.90 15.15 -1.91
C ILE A 17 7.03 14.33 -0.94
N ASN A 18 6.24 15.00 -0.10
CA ASN A 18 5.31 14.34 0.83
C ASN A 18 4.21 13.60 0.08
N LYS A 19 3.64 14.21 -0.96
CA LYS A 19 2.60 13.59 -1.79
C LYS A 19 3.12 12.34 -2.46
N GLU A 20 4.33 12.39 -2.99
CA GLU A 20 4.97 11.25 -3.66
C GLU A 20 5.37 10.12 -2.69
N ILE A 21 5.77 10.45 -1.46
CA ILE A 21 5.96 9.46 -0.39
C ILE A 21 4.64 8.75 -0.08
N LEU A 22 3.55 9.50 0.11
CA LEU A 22 2.23 8.95 0.44
C LEU A 22 1.65 8.13 -0.71
N ARG A 23 1.81 8.57 -1.96
CA ARG A 23 1.43 7.80 -3.16
C ARG A 23 2.20 6.49 -3.22
N THR A 24 3.51 6.51 -2.96
CA THR A 24 4.33 5.30 -2.89
C THR A 24 3.84 4.35 -1.79
N ALA A 25 3.51 4.88 -0.60
CA ALA A 25 2.99 4.08 0.49
C ALA A 25 1.66 3.40 0.12
N VAL A 26 0.71 4.15 -0.49
CA VAL A 26 -0.56 3.59 -1.00
C VAL A 26 -0.32 2.46 -2.00
N ILE A 27 0.65 2.60 -2.91
CA ILE A 27 0.97 1.54 -3.88
C ILE A 27 1.52 0.30 -3.17
N ALA A 28 2.37 0.48 -2.15
CA ALA A 28 2.91 -0.63 -1.36
C ALA A 28 1.81 -1.44 -0.67
N GLU A 29 0.84 -0.76 -0.05
CA GLU A 29 -0.27 -1.44 0.60
C GLU A 29 -1.19 -2.17 -0.40
N LEU A 30 -1.50 -1.54 -1.54
CA LEU A 30 -2.29 -2.19 -2.60
C LEU A 30 -1.62 -3.45 -3.18
N ASP A 31 -0.30 -3.40 -3.33
CA ASP A 31 0.51 -4.54 -3.77
C ASP A 31 0.56 -5.65 -2.71
N ALA A 32 0.62 -5.30 -1.42
CA ALA A 32 0.52 -6.25 -0.30
C ALA A 32 -0.86 -6.94 -0.27
N ILE A 33 -1.96 -6.16 -0.38
CA ILE A 33 -3.33 -6.69 -0.48
C ILE A 33 -3.43 -7.70 -1.61
N SER A 34 -3.01 -7.30 -2.82
CA SER A 34 -3.08 -8.16 -3.99
C SER A 34 -2.26 -9.44 -3.80
N LEU A 35 -1.07 -9.35 -3.21
CA LEU A 35 -0.23 -10.51 -2.93
C LEU A 35 -0.89 -11.48 -1.94
N TYR A 36 -1.39 -10.97 -0.81
CA TYR A 36 -2.01 -11.80 0.22
C TYR A 36 -3.28 -12.48 -0.30
N GLU A 37 -4.12 -11.76 -1.04
CA GLU A 37 -5.31 -12.33 -1.69
C GLU A 37 -4.94 -13.43 -2.71
N GLN A 38 -3.87 -13.23 -3.49
CA GLN A 38 -3.36 -14.26 -4.41
C GLN A 38 -2.84 -15.50 -3.66
N MET A 39 -2.02 -15.33 -2.61
CA MET A 39 -1.52 -16.46 -1.83
C MET A 39 -2.64 -17.21 -1.11
N ALA A 40 -3.66 -16.50 -0.64
CA ALA A 40 -4.86 -17.09 -0.03
C ALA A 40 -5.66 -17.94 -1.04
N SER A 41 -5.59 -17.62 -2.34
CA SER A 41 -6.21 -18.40 -3.41
C SER A 41 -5.45 -19.67 -3.80
N LEU A 42 -4.15 -19.75 -3.46
CA LEU A 42 -3.26 -20.87 -3.82
C LEU A 42 -3.16 -21.95 -2.74
N THR A 43 -3.49 -21.62 -1.49
CA THR A 43 -3.36 -22.55 -0.36
C THR A 43 -4.66 -23.31 -0.09
N ASP A 44 -4.53 -24.61 0.19
CA ASP A 44 -5.63 -25.45 0.69
C ASP A 44 -5.71 -25.46 2.23
N ASN A 45 -4.76 -24.84 2.93
CA ASN A 45 -4.78 -24.73 4.39
C ASN A 45 -5.70 -23.58 4.83
N ASN A 46 -6.80 -23.93 5.49
CA ASN A 46 -7.82 -22.97 5.95
C ASN A 46 -7.29 -21.91 6.93
N GLU A 47 -6.39 -22.29 7.84
CA GLU A 47 -5.82 -21.35 8.83
C GLU A 47 -4.93 -20.33 8.13
N VAL A 48 -4.05 -20.79 7.22
CA VAL A 48 -3.19 -19.91 6.42
C VAL A 48 -4.03 -18.97 5.55
N LYS A 49 -5.07 -19.50 4.89
CA LYS A 49 -6.00 -18.70 4.08
C LYS A 49 -6.67 -17.61 4.90
N GLN A 50 -7.16 -17.96 6.09
CA GLN A 50 -7.85 -17.01 6.96
C GLN A 50 -6.92 -15.88 7.40
N VAL A 51 -5.72 -16.21 7.88
CA VAL A 51 -4.73 -15.21 8.29
C VAL A 51 -4.36 -14.29 7.13
N LEU A 52 -4.12 -14.82 5.93
CA LEU A 52 -3.79 -14.00 4.76
C LEU A 52 -4.91 -13.02 4.39
N LEU A 53 -6.17 -13.46 4.45
CA LEU A 53 -7.32 -12.60 4.15
C LEU A 53 -7.56 -11.55 5.24
N ASP A 54 -7.29 -11.89 6.50
CA ASP A 54 -7.39 -10.95 7.62
C ASP A 54 -6.30 -9.87 7.51
N VAL A 55 -5.05 -10.25 7.23
CA VAL A 55 -3.96 -9.29 6.98
C VAL A 55 -4.26 -8.41 5.76
N ALA A 56 -4.73 -8.98 4.65
CA ALA A 56 -5.15 -8.20 3.48
C ALA A 56 -6.27 -7.18 3.79
N LYS A 57 -7.10 -7.46 4.80
CA LYS A 57 -8.13 -6.53 5.27
C LYS A 57 -7.54 -5.42 6.14
N GLU A 58 -6.53 -5.71 6.95
CA GLU A 58 -5.80 -4.71 7.74
C GLU A 58 -5.11 -3.69 6.83
N GLU A 59 -4.45 -4.14 5.76
CA GLU A 59 -3.78 -3.23 4.81
C GLU A 59 -4.74 -2.26 4.12
N LYS A 60 -6.03 -2.62 3.96
CA LYS A 60 -7.06 -1.69 3.44
C LYS A 60 -7.29 -0.50 4.38
N THR A 61 -7.05 -0.68 5.68
CA THR A 61 -7.07 0.42 6.66
C THR A 61 -5.87 1.34 6.45
N HIS A 62 -4.67 0.77 6.27
CA HIS A 62 -3.46 1.54 5.99
C HIS A 62 -3.58 2.34 4.69
N VAL A 63 -4.16 1.75 3.62
CA VAL A 63 -4.51 2.50 2.40
C VAL A 63 -5.36 3.72 2.72
N GLY A 64 -6.41 3.55 3.53
CA GLY A 64 -7.30 4.65 3.93
C GLY A 64 -6.59 5.74 4.73
N GLU A 65 -5.69 5.37 5.65
CA GLU A 65 -4.89 6.31 6.44
C GLU A 65 -3.98 7.15 5.55
N PHE A 66 -3.22 6.51 4.65
CA PHE A 66 -2.33 7.22 3.72
C PHE A 66 -3.11 8.07 2.72
N GLN A 67 -4.23 7.59 2.19
CA GLN A 67 -5.08 8.38 1.30
C GLN A 67 -5.67 9.60 2.00
N THR A 68 -6.11 9.45 3.26
CA THR A 68 -6.63 10.57 4.05
C THR A 68 -5.57 11.64 4.26
N LEU A 69 -4.33 11.24 4.54
CA LEU A 69 -3.22 12.18 4.70
C LEU A 69 -2.82 12.81 3.36
N LEU A 70 -2.81 12.05 2.26
CA LEU A 70 -2.51 12.55 0.93
C LEU A 70 -3.49 13.64 0.49
N LEU A 71 -4.79 13.45 0.73
CA LEU A 71 -5.80 14.47 0.42
C LEU A 71 -5.56 15.78 1.19
N LYS A 72 -5.14 15.69 2.45
CA LYS A 72 -4.80 16.89 3.25
C LYS A 72 -3.56 17.63 2.74
N GLU A 73 -2.61 16.91 2.14
CA GLU A 73 -1.42 17.51 1.51
C GLU A 73 -1.73 18.06 0.10
N ASP A 74 -2.73 17.51 -0.61
CA ASP A 74 -3.18 18.00 -1.92
C ASP A 74 -4.01 19.29 -1.80
N ASP A 75 -4.68 19.53 -0.66
CA ASP A 75 -5.46 20.75 -0.39
C ASP A 75 -4.60 21.95 0.08
N GLN A 76 -3.28 21.78 0.25
CA GLN A 76 -2.33 22.84 0.67
C GLN A 76 -1.76 23.65 -0.49
#